data_AF-A0A6B1CSV2-F1
#
_entry.id   AF-A0A6B1CSV2-F1
#
_cell.length_a   1.000
_cell.length_b   1.000
_cell.length_c   1.000
_cell.angle_alpha   90.00
_cell.angle_beta   90.00
_cell.angle_gamma   90.00
#
_symmetry.space_group_name_H-M   'P 1'
#
loop_
_entity.id
_entity.type
_entity.pdbx_description
1 polymer ?
#
loop_
_entity_poly.entity_id
_entity_poly.type
_entity_poly.pdbx_seq_one_letter_code
_entity_poly.pdbx_strand_id
1 'polypeptide(L)'
;MRKYMFRSTYTQAGLAGLLKEGGTRRRKALTQTIEGMGGSVESLYYAFGDPDLYIIADLPDDATAAAVSMVIGNAGALDISVTVLVTPETIDEAIGKSVPYRPPGA
;
A
#
# COMPACT_ATOMS: atom_id res chain seq x y z
N MET A 1 3.05 2.44 14.55
CA MET A 1 2.83 2.92 13.17
C MET A 1 1.66 2.17 12.59
N ARG A 2 0.95 2.78 11.63
CA ARG A 2 -0.15 2.09 10.93
C ARG A 2 0.41 1.26 9.78
N LYS A 3 -0.21 0.10 9.53
CA LYS A 3 0.20 -0.81 8.47
C LYS A 3 -0.66 -0.60 7.23
N TYR A 4 -0.03 -0.50 6.07
CA TYR A 4 -0.68 -0.27 4.80
C TYR A 4 -0.22 -1.30 3.78
N MET A 5 -1.16 -1.74 2.95
CA MET A 5 -0.88 -2.49 1.74
C MET A 5 -1.05 -1.58 0.54
N PHE A 6 0.03 -1.39 -0.21
CA PHE A 6 -0.02 -0.82 -1.55
C PHE A 6 -0.11 -2.00 -2.53
N ARG A 7 -1.11 -1.96 -3.40
CA ARG A 7 -1.20 -2.87 -4.55
C ARG A 7 -1.24 -2.04 -5.82
N SER A 8 -0.50 -2.45 -6.82
CA SER A 8 -0.40 -1.67 -8.05
C SER A 8 -0.17 -2.54 -9.27
N THR A 9 -0.45 -1.95 -10.43
CA THR A 9 -0.22 -2.55 -11.74
C THR A 9 0.64 -1.61 -12.56
N TYR A 10 1.71 -2.11 -13.18
CA TYR A 10 2.54 -1.29 -14.05
C TYR A 10 1.75 -0.81 -15.28
N THR A 11 1.87 0.48 -15.55
CA THR A 11 1.46 1.01 -16.86
C THR A 11 2.45 0.57 -17.93
N GLN A 12 2.09 0.69 -19.21
CA GLN A 12 3.01 0.38 -20.30
C GLN A 12 4.33 1.17 -20.20
N ALA A 13 4.25 2.46 -19.85
CA ALA A 13 5.41 3.31 -19.66
C ALA A 13 6.24 2.89 -18.44
N GLY A 14 5.57 2.55 -17.33
CA GLY A 14 6.22 2.04 -16.13
C GLY A 14 6.95 0.72 -16.35
N LEU A 15 6.33 -0.21 -17.09
CA LEU A 15 6.93 -1.51 -17.42
C LEU A 15 8.17 -1.35 -18.31
N ALA A 16 8.17 -0.40 -19.25
CA ALA A 16 9.36 -0.07 -20.04
C ALA A 16 10.52 0.43 -19.15
N GLY A 17 10.21 1.19 -18.10
CA GLY A 17 11.18 1.58 -17.07
C GLY A 17 11.67 0.39 -16.25
N LEU A 18 10.75 -0.48 -15.80
CA LEU A 18 11.07 -1.69 -15.04
C LEU A 18 12.01 -2.62 -15.83
N LEU A 19 11.77 -2.81 -17.13
CA LEU A 19 12.62 -3.62 -18.02
C LEU A 19 14.05 -3.07 -18.14
N LYS A 20 14.24 -1.75 -18.02
CA LYS A 20 15.57 -1.10 -18.07
C LYS A 20 16.30 -1.16 -16.74
N GLU A 21 15.61 -0.94 -15.63
CA GLU A 21 16.22 -0.79 -14.31
C GLU A 21 16.28 -2.09 -13.48
N GLY A 22 15.33 -2.99 -13.73
CA GLY A 22 15.10 -4.20 -12.95
C GLY A 22 14.34 -3.95 -11.64
N GLY A 23 13.70 -5.01 -11.13
CA GLY A 23 12.82 -4.90 -9.96
C GLY A 23 13.52 -4.55 -8.64
N THR A 24 14.80 -4.89 -8.48
CA THR A 24 15.57 -4.59 -7.26
C THR A 24 15.89 -3.11 -7.10
N ARG A 25 16.16 -2.39 -8.19
CA ARG A 25 16.34 -0.93 -8.16
C ARG A 25 15.02 -0.22 -7.84
N ARG A 26 13.92 -0.68 -8.43
CA ARG A 26 12.57 -0.17 -8.12
C ARG A 26 12.21 -0.38 -6.65
N ARG A 27 12.49 -1.56 -6.09
CA ARG A 27 12.34 -1.81 -4.65
C ARG A 27 13.14 -0.81 -3.82
N LYS A 28 14.42 -0.61 -4.14
CA LYS A 28 15.27 0.36 -3.41
C LYS A 28 14.69 1.78 -3.43
N ALA A 29 14.24 2.25 -4.59
CA ALA A 29 13.65 3.58 -4.73
C ALA A 29 12.36 3.74 -3.92
N LEU A 30 11.49 2.73 -3.93
CA LEU A 30 10.25 2.71 -3.14
C LEU A 30 10.55 2.68 -1.64
N THR A 31 11.51 1.85 -1.21
CA THR A 31 11.95 1.80 0.20
C THR A 31 12.49 3.15 0.67
N GLN A 32 13.36 3.80 -0.11
CA GLN A 32 13.89 5.13 0.24
C GLN A 32 12.80 6.20 0.33
N THR A 33 11.78 6.12 -0.53
CA THR A 33 10.63 7.04 -0.49
C THR A 33 9.86 6.87 0.82
N ILE A 34 9.55 5.62 1.20
CA ILE A 34 8.80 5.30 2.42
C ILE A 34 9.60 5.66 3.68
N GLU A 35 10.89 5.32 3.73
CA GLU A 35 11.78 5.66 4.84
C GLU A 35 11.99 7.17 4.98
N GLY A 36 12.09 7.90 3.86
CA GLY A 36 12.19 9.36 3.85
C GLY A 36 10.95 10.06 4.42
N MET A 37 9.80 9.38 4.41
CA MET A 37 8.55 9.85 5.03
C MET A 37 8.37 9.34 6.47
N GLY A 38 9.43 8.76 7.07
CA GLY A 38 9.41 8.24 8.45
C GLY A 38 8.73 6.87 8.60
N GLY A 39 8.56 6.13 7.51
CA GLY A 39 8.03 4.76 7.51
C GLY A 39 9.08 3.67 7.37
N SER A 40 8.60 2.44 7.16
CA SER A 40 9.44 1.29 6.83
C SER A 40 8.72 0.32 5.88
N VAL A 41 9.48 -0.34 5.01
CA VAL A 41 8.93 -1.40 4.14
C VAL A 41 9.12 -2.76 4.83
N GLU A 42 8.01 -3.45 5.10
CA GLU A 42 8.03 -4.81 5.64
C GLU A 42 8.31 -5.81 4.51
N SER A 43 7.60 -5.70 3.40
CA SER A 43 7.76 -6.60 2.26
C SER A 43 7.38 -5.95 0.94
N LEU A 44 7.98 -6.47 -0.13
CA LEU A 44 7.66 -6.11 -1.51
C LEU A 44 7.74 -7.36 -2.38
N TYR A 45 6.67 -7.62 -3.14
CA TYR A 45 6.57 -8.75 -4.04
C TYR A 45 6.04 -8.32 -5.40
N TYR A 46 6.66 -8.86 -6.45
CA TYR A 46 6.04 -8.88 -7.77
C TYR A 46 5.16 -10.13 -7.85
N ALA A 47 4.01 -10.01 -8.47
CA ALA A 47 3.06 -11.09 -8.68
C ALA A 47 2.77 -11.27 -10.17
N PHE A 48 2.43 -12.50 -10.55
CA PHE A 48 1.81 -12.74 -11.84
C PHE A 48 0.31 -12.43 -11.72
N GLY A 49 -0.20 -11.56 -12.59
CA GLY A 49 -1.62 -11.17 -12.61
C GLY A 49 -1.81 -9.67 -12.43
N ASP A 50 -3.05 -9.28 -12.12
CA ASP A 50 -3.45 -7.90 -11.86
C ASP A 50 -4.13 -7.87 -10.47
N PRO A 51 -3.54 -7.22 -9.44
CA PRO A 51 -2.29 -6.43 -9.46
C PRO A 51 -0.98 -7.22 -9.60
N ASP A 52 0.06 -6.56 -10.12
CA ASP A 52 1.40 -7.14 -10.40
C ASP A 52 2.50 -6.76 -9.38
N LEU A 53 2.21 -5.84 -8.45
CA LEU A 53 3.13 -5.40 -7.40
C LEU A 53 2.39 -5.18 -6.08
N TYR A 54 2.95 -5.72 -5.01
CA TYR A 54 2.44 -5.61 -3.64
C TYR A 54 3.54 -5.10 -2.72
N ILE A 55 3.19 -4.17 -1.84
CA ILE A 55 4.08 -3.60 -0.82
C ILE A 55 3.32 -3.54 0.49
N ILE A 56 3.91 -4.12 1.54
CA ILE A 56 3.44 -3.91 2.91
C ILE A 56 4.43 -2.96 3.58
N ALA A 57 3.91 -1.88 4.14
CA ALA A 57 4.72 -0.86 4.79
C ALA A 57 4.04 -0.30 6.02
N ASP A 58 4.85 0.14 6.97
CA ASP A 58 4.42 0.91 8.12
C ASP A 58 4.66 2.40 7.85
N LEU A 59 3.67 3.24 8.12
CA LEU A 59 3.76 4.69 8.00
C LEU A 59 3.25 5.39 9.26
N PRO A 60 3.68 6.65 9.52
CA PRO A 60 3.29 7.39 10.71
C PRO A 60 1.77 7.60 10.84
N ASP A 61 1.11 7.99 9.75
CA ASP A 61 -0.31 8.37 9.71
C ASP A 61 -0.92 8.25 8.30
N ASP A 62 -2.24 8.50 8.20
CA ASP A 62 -3.00 8.41 6.95
C ASP A 62 -2.59 9.49 5.94
N ALA A 63 -2.25 10.69 6.42
CA ALA A 63 -1.85 11.79 5.55
C ALA A 63 -0.54 11.47 4.83
N THR A 64 0.39 10.83 5.52
CA THR A 64 1.66 10.35 4.97
C THR A 64 1.43 9.25 3.94
N ALA A 65 0.55 8.27 4.23
CA ALA A 65 0.18 7.23 3.27
C ALA A 65 -0.49 7.80 2.01
N ALA A 66 -1.39 8.77 2.17
CA ALA A 66 -2.00 9.47 1.05
C ALA A 66 -0.95 10.23 0.23
N ALA A 67 -0.02 10.94 0.88
CA ALA A 67 1.06 11.66 0.19
C ALA A 67 1.94 10.72 -0.65
N VAL A 68 2.37 9.60 -0.07
CA VAL A 68 3.14 8.58 -0.79
C VAL A 68 2.35 8.03 -1.99
N SER A 69 1.07 7.70 -1.79
CA SER A 69 0.20 7.21 -2.86
C SER A 69 0.04 8.21 -4.01
N MET A 70 -0.20 9.49 -3.70
CA MET A 70 -0.35 10.54 -4.71
C MET A 70 0.93 10.78 -5.49
N VAL A 71 2.10 10.82 -4.82
CA VAL A 71 3.39 11.05 -5.48
C VAL A 71 3.74 9.88 -6.40
N ILE A 72 3.54 8.63 -5.94
CA ILE A 72 3.78 7.44 -6.76
C ILE A 72 2.81 7.38 -7.94
N GLY A 73 1.52 7.64 -7.71
CA GLY A 73 0.51 7.65 -8.76
C GLY A 73 0.75 8.74 -9.82
N ASN A 74 1.12 9.95 -9.39
CA ASN A 74 1.42 11.07 -10.29
C ASN A 74 2.64 10.80 -11.20
N ALA A 75 3.57 9.93 -10.79
CA ALA A 75 4.68 9.51 -11.65
C ALA A 75 4.22 8.70 -12.87
N GLY A 76 2.97 8.20 -12.89
CA GLY A 76 2.33 7.54 -14.04
C GLY A 76 2.88 6.15 -14.36
N ALA A 77 3.84 5.64 -13.57
CA ALA A 77 4.44 4.32 -13.78
C ALA A 77 3.56 3.18 -13.25
N LEU A 78 2.67 3.47 -12.31
CA LEU A 78 1.84 2.51 -11.59
C LEU A 78 0.42 3.05 -11.48
N ASP A 79 -0.57 2.19 -11.71
CA ASP A 79 -1.92 2.39 -11.15
C ASP A 79 -1.91 1.83 -9.73
N ILE A 80 -2.23 2.64 -8.72
CA ILE A 80 -2.00 2.32 -7.30
C ILE A 80 -3.27 2.39 -6.48
N SER A 81 -3.46 1.37 -5.63
CA SER A 81 -4.51 1.29 -4.62
C SER A 81 -3.88 1.04 -3.26
N VAL A 82 -4.36 1.74 -2.24
CA VAL A 82 -3.87 1.63 -0.86
C VAL A 82 -4.97 1.14 0.06
N THR A 83 -4.66 0.14 0.87
CA THR A 83 -5.54 -0.43 1.88
C THR A 83 -4.89 -0.31 3.25
N VAL A 84 -5.60 0.26 4.23
CA VAL A 84 -5.19 0.20 5.63
C VAL A 84 -5.36 -1.23 6.13
N LEU A 85 -4.31 -1.81 6.69
CA LEU A 85 -4.36 -3.11 7.34
C LEU A 85 -4.55 -2.92 8.84
N VAL A 86 -5.46 -3.69 9.42
CA VAL A 86 -5.68 -3.76 10.87
C VAL A 86 -5.08 -5.05 11.41
N THR A 87 -4.65 -5.02 12.67
CA THR A 87 -4.06 -6.20 13.32
C THR A 87 -5.16 -7.13 13.85
N PRO A 88 -4.84 -8.40 14.14
CA PRO A 88 -5.75 -9.29 14.84
C PRO A 88 -6.29 -8.67 16.15
N GLU A 89 -5.44 -7.99 16.92
CA GLU A 89 -5.85 -7.35 18.18
C GLU A 89 -6.87 -6.22 17.96
N THR A 90 -6.79 -5.52 16.82
CA THR A 90 -7.81 -4.53 16.44
C THR A 90 -9.16 -5.20 16.20
N ILE A 91 -9.17 -6.42 15.65
CA ILE A 91 -10.39 -7.23 15.49
C ILE A 91 -10.89 -7.72 16.84
N ASP A 92 -10.02 -8.16 17.75
CA ASP A 92 -10.40 -8.55 19.12
C ASP A 92 -11.07 -7.40 19.87
N GLU A 93 -10.50 -6.19 19.79
CA GLU A 93 -11.12 -4.98 20.32
C GLU A 93 -12.47 -4.68 19.67
N ALA A 94 -12.59 -4.89 18.36
CA ALA A 94 -13.83 -4.62 17.61
C ALA A 94 -14.96 -5.58 18.02
N ILE A 95 -14.67 -6.85 18.27
CA ILE A 95 -15.64 -7.86 18.72
C ILE A 95 -16.27 -7.46 20.06
N GLY A 96 -15.52 -6.78 20.93
CA GLY A 96 -16.03 -6.28 22.22
C GLY A 96 -16.99 -5.09 22.12
N LYS A 97 -17.17 -4.48 20.94
CA LYS A 97 -18.00 -3.27 20.77
C LYS A 97 -19.46 -3.63 20.51
N SER A 98 -20.37 -3.01 21.27
CA SER A 98 -21.80 -3.04 20.94
C SER A 98 -22.08 -2.09 19.77
N VAL A 99 -22.59 -2.64 18.67
CA VAL A 99 -23.02 -1.85 17.51
C VAL A 99 -24.55 -1.78 17.52
N PRO A 100 -25.17 -0.62 17.82
CA PRO A 100 -26.60 -0.49 17.74
C PRO A 100 -27.01 -0.56 16.26
N TYR A 101 -27.44 -1.74 15.83
CA TYR A 101 -27.86 -2.00 14.46
C TYR A 101 -29.30 -2.46 14.42
N ARG A 102 -30.10 -1.80 13.57
CA ARG A 102 -31.45 -2.22 13.24
C ARG A 102 -31.44 -2.75 11.81
N PRO A 103 -31.75 -4.04 11.57
CA PRO A 103 -31.81 -4.56 10.21
C PRO A 103 -32.96 -3.90 9.42
N PRO A 104 -32.89 -3.88 8.08
CA PRO A 104 -33.99 -3.46 7.24
C PRO A 104 -35.27 -4.27 7.54
N GLY A 105 -36.43 -3.59 7.64
CA GLY A 105 -37.73 -4.24 7.86
C GLY A 105 -38.15 -4.49 9.31
N ALA A 106 -37.33 -4.14 10.31
CA ALA A 106 -37.76 -4.07 11.71
C ALA A 106 -38.64 -2.83 11.99
#